data_AF-A0A6A5VVQ5-F1
#
_entry.id   AF-A0A6A5VVQ5-F1
#
_cell.length_a   1.000
_cell.length_b   1.000
_cell.length_c   1.000
_cell.angle_alpha   90.00
_cell.angle_beta   90.00
_cell.angle_gamma   90.00
#
_symmetry.space_group_name_H-M   'P 1'
#
loop_
_entity.id
_entity.type
_entity.pdbx_description
1 polymer ?
#
loop_
_entity_poly.entity_id
_entity_poly.type
_entity_poly.pdbx_seq_one_letter_code
_entity_poly.pdbx_strand_id
1 'polypeptide(L)'
;MTPRPPNQNTTSTQHTQSTQQTQSTREAVDSVHRELHPCYLPTPVWIPQDAFWVCICDKRNRFEDTSKARPLGRMYCEGCTKAANFNTAIHNVELTRLQYNHYMVSLPGNTSGLPMTIFGNVCCRCGRSHLRPPRPMATIKDPKPAATEKESLGKRLIKAARKTFHTDRKEDDQPSIYHGGHIDEELERRAFTVQFSKPCTCLHEPCDLCLKFKVEGPLPQMEWVAQAVEATDQLVETHSLPDIEAFIMAT
;
A
#
# COMPACT_ATOMS: atom_id res chain seq x y z
N MET A 1 13.79 21.78 -67.08
CA MET A 1 14.67 21.68 -65.90
C MET A 1 15.33 23.03 -65.70
N THR A 2 14.85 23.80 -64.73
CA THR A 2 15.27 25.19 -64.49
C THR A 2 16.16 25.24 -63.24
N PRO A 3 17.35 25.86 -63.29
CA PRO A 3 18.23 25.99 -62.14
C PRO A 3 17.80 27.16 -61.25
N ARG A 4 17.86 26.94 -59.93
CA ARG A 4 17.54 27.90 -58.87
C ARG A 4 18.80 28.70 -58.52
N PRO A 5 18.75 30.04 -58.39
CA PRO A 5 19.91 30.84 -58.00
C PRO A 5 20.17 30.80 -56.48
N PRO A 6 21.42 31.07 -56.04
CA PRO A 6 21.79 31.10 -54.63
C PRO A 6 21.41 32.44 -53.99
N ASN A 7 20.79 32.37 -52.81
CA ASN A 7 20.47 33.54 -52.01
C ASN A 7 21.63 33.81 -51.04
N GLN A 8 22.41 34.85 -51.32
CA GLN A 8 23.36 35.46 -50.40
C GLN A 8 22.67 36.65 -49.74
N ASN A 9 22.64 36.67 -48.41
CA ASN A 9 22.70 37.84 -47.53
C ASN A 9 22.11 37.48 -46.17
N THR A 10 22.90 37.52 -45.10
CA THR A 10 22.64 38.46 -43.99
C THR A 10 23.77 38.43 -42.97
N THR A 11 24.51 39.54 -42.96
CA THR A 11 24.78 40.39 -41.80
C THR A 11 25.43 39.76 -40.56
N SER A 12 26.74 39.98 -40.52
CA SER A 12 27.57 40.05 -39.33
C SER A 12 27.09 41.20 -38.41
N THR A 13 26.69 40.88 -37.19
CA THR A 13 26.58 41.87 -36.10
C THR A 13 27.49 41.39 -34.97
N GLN A 14 28.65 42.01 -34.89
CA GLN A 14 29.49 41.97 -33.69
C GLN A 14 28.77 42.75 -32.59
N HIS A 15 28.46 42.09 -31.48
CA HIS A 15 28.28 42.76 -30.21
C HIS A 15 29.07 42.00 -29.15
N THR A 16 30.25 42.55 -28.87
CA THR A 16 31.12 42.15 -27.79
C THR A 16 30.72 42.96 -26.54
N GLN A 17 30.80 42.28 -25.40
CA GLN A 17 31.04 42.80 -24.04
C GLN A 17 29.83 42.95 -23.09
N SER A 18 30.08 42.41 -21.90
CA SER A 18 29.51 42.74 -20.59
C SER A 18 28.30 41.94 -20.12
N THR A 19 28.51 40.66 -19.78
CA THR A 19 27.71 39.99 -18.73
C THR A 19 28.52 38.87 -18.06
N GLN A 20 29.67 39.21 -17.49
CA GLN A 20 30.43 38.32 -16.60
C GLN A 20 30.64 39.01 -15.26
N GLN A 21 29.58 39.21 -14.47
CA GLN A 21 29.68 39.57 -13.05
C GLN A 21 28.29 39.53 -12.39
N THR A 22 27.63 38.36 -12.36
CA THR A 22 26.46 38.12 -11.46
C THR A 22 26.09 36.65 -11.29
N GLN A 23 26.97 35.71 -11.65
CA GLN A 23 26.69 34.26 -11.55
C GLN A 23 27.35 33.57 -10.34
N SER A 24 28.05 34.30 -9.47
CA SER A 24 28.82 33.68 -8.36
C SER A 24 28.11 33.66 -7.00
N THR A 25 26.88 34.18 -6.88
CA THR A 25 26.18 34.26 -5.57
C THR A 25 24.82 33.58 -5.52
N ARG A 26 24.35 32.95 -6.61
CA ARG A 26 23.10 32.16 -6.59
C ARG A 26 23.30 30.66 -6.38
N GLU A 27 24.44 30.09 -6.78
CA GLU A 27 24.72 28.67 -6.54
C GLU A 27 25.12 28.37 -5.08
N ALA A 28 25.53 29.39 -4.31
CA ALA A 28 25.85 29.24 -2.89
C ALA A 28 24.63 29.37 -1.96
N VAL A 29 23.48 29.86 -2.43
CA VAL A 29 22.28 30.09 -1.57
C VAL A 29 21.27 28.94 -1.69
N ASP A 30 21.24 28.21 -2.82
CA ASP A 30 20.45 26.99 -2.94
C ASP A 30 21.11 25.76 -2.29
N SER A 31 22.41 25.82 -1.99
CA SER A 31 23.12 24.71 -1.36
C SER A 31 23.03 24.69 0.18
N VAL A 32 22.58 25.77 0.82
CA VAL A 32 22.55 25.88 2.30
C VAL A 32 21.15 25.67 2.87
N HIS A 33 20.10 25.68 2.06
CA HIS A 33 18.72 25.51 2.54
C HIS A 33 18.18 24.07 2.50
N ARG A 34 19.07 23.08 2.31
CA ARG A 34 18.72 21.65 2.33
C ARG A 34 18.99 20.93 3.65
N GLU A 35 19.29 21.66 4.73
CA GLU A 35 19.76 21.03 5.98
C GLU A 35 18.77 20.92 7.15
N LEU A 36 17.53 21.43 7.10
CA LEU A 36 16.69 21.45 8.32
C LEU A 36 15.22 21.04 8.15
N HIS A 37 14.96 19.94 7.44
CA HIS A 37 13.76 19.15 7.72
C HIS A 37 14.13 17.66 7.91
N PRO A 38 14.24 17.17 9.15
CA PRO A 38 14.48 15.76 9.45
C PRO A 38 13.18 14.98 9.24
N CYS A 39 12.76 14.83 7.98
CA CYS A 39 11.70 13.90 7.59
C CYS A 39 12.28 12.64 6.93
N TYR A 40 13.59 12.43 7.00
CA TYR A 40 14.28 11.23 6.50
C TYR A 40 14.21 10.09 7.50
N LEU A 41 13.01 9.70 7.92
CA LEU A 41 12.89 8.38 8.53
C LEU A 41 13.28 7.35 7.47
N PRO A 42 14.20 6.41 7.78
CA PRO A 42 14.68 5.44 6.83
C PRO A 42 13.51 4.65 6.24
N THR A 43 13.66 4.26 4.97
CA THR A 43 12.69 3.36 4.33
C THR A 43 12.54 2.08 5.16
N PRO A 44 11.32 1.54 5.33
CA PRO A 44 11.12 0.29 6.06
C PRO A 44 11.63 -0.93 5.26
N VAL A 45 11.96 -0.74 3.98
CA VAL A 45 12.53 -1.77 3.12
C VAL A 45 14.03 -1.57 3.06
N TRP A 46 14.80 -2.60 3.38
CA TRP A 46 16.25 -2.57 3.19
C TRP A 46 16.58 -2.59 1.69
N ILE A 47 17.26 -1.55 1.21
CA ILE A 47 17.67 -1.40 -0.19
C ILE A 47 19.20 -1.35 -0.24
N PRO A 48 19.86 -2.44 -0.68
CA PRO A 48 21.31 -2.46 -0.92
C PRO A 48 21.77 -1.37 -1.90
N GLN A 49 23.03 -0.95 -1.79
CA GLN A 49 23.59 0.09 -2.67
C GLN A 49 23.68 -0.33 -4.14
N ASP A 50 23.81 -1.63 -4.39
CA ASP A 50 23.85 -2.26 -5.70
C ASP A 50 22.46 -2.69 -6.19
N ALA A 51 21.39 -2.30 -5.49
CA ALA A 51 20.02 -2.53 -5.92
C ALA A 51 19.63 -1.64 -7.09
N PHE A 52 18.94 -2.22 -8.07
CA PHE A 52 18.44 -1.51 -9.24
C PHE A 52 17.16 -2.17 -9.76
N TRP A 53 16.48 -1.46 -10.65
CA TRP A 53 15.35 -2.00 -11.40
C TRP A 53 15.54 -1.75 -12.91
N VAL A 54 14.99 -2.64 -13.71
CA VAL A 54 15.11 -2.61 -15.17
C VAL A 54 13.77 -2.22 -15.77
N CYS A 55 13.76 -1.12 -16.51
CA CYS A 55 12.59 -0.69 -17.25
C CYS A 55 12.32 -1.65 -18.43
N ILE A 56 11.11 -1.62 -18.98
CA ILE A 56 10.74 -2.37 -20.20
C ILE A 56 11.60 -1.96 -21.42
N CYS A 57 12.19 -0.77 -21.40
CA CYS A 57 13.15 -0.35 -22.43
C CYS A 57 14.60 -0.78 -22.13
N ASP A 58 14.79 -1.78 -21.26
CA ASP A 58 16.07 -2.37 -20.81
C ASP A 58 17.04 -1.42 -20.08
N LYS A 59 16.65 -0.17 -19.83
CA LYS A 59 17.47 0.75 -19.04
C LYS A 59 17.43 0.37 -17.56
N ARG A 60 18.61 0.30 -16.94
CA ARG A 60 18.80 0.15 -15.49
C ARG A 60 18.60 1.49 -14.80
N ASN A 61 17.87 1.50 -13.70
CA ASN A 61 17.58 2.69 -12.91
C ASN A 61 17.80 2.38 -11.43
N ARG A 62 18.20 3.40 -10.67
CA ARG A 62 18.39 3.31 -9.21
C ARG A 62 17.08 3.55 -8.47
N PHE A 63 17.07 3.23 -7.18
CA PHE A 63 16.02 3.65 -6.26
C PHE A 63 16.37 5.04 -5.72
N GLU A 64 15.52 6.02 -5.98
CA GLU A 64 15.74 7.43 -5.61
C GLU A 64 14.62 7.92 -4.70
N ASP A 65 14.87 8.91 -3.84
CA ASP A 65 13.87 9.52 -2.96
C ASP A 65 13.12 8.51 -2.06
N THR A 66 13.82 7.46 -1.61
CA THR A 66 13.26 6.45 -0.69
C THR A 66 13.00 7.06 0.68
N SER A 67 11.88 6.73 1.30
CA SER A 67 11.52 7.21 2.63
C SER A 67 10.54 6.26 3.31
N LYS A 68 10.24 6.50 4.59
CA LYS A 68 9.20 5.74 5.29
C LYS A 68 7.86 5.70 4.55
N ALA A 69 7.44 6.79 3.91
CA ALA A 69 6.19 6.83 3.15
C ALA A 69 6.32 6.27 1.72
N ARG A 70 7.55 6.21 1.19
CA ARG A 70 7.92 5.86 -0.18
C ARG A 70 8.99 4.76 -0.15
N PRO A 71 8.62 3.50 0.15
CA PRO A 71 9.61 2.46 0.44
C PRO A 71 10.58 2.20 -0.71
N LEU A 72 10.12 2.26 -1.97
CA LEU A 72 10.95 2.17 -3.17
C LEU A 72 11.18 3.53 -3.84
N GLY A 73 10.78 4.62 -3.16
CA GLY A 73 10.97 5.97 -3.65
C GLY A 73 10.22 6.29 -4.94
N ARG A 74 10.91 7.00 -5.85
CA ARG A 74 10.47 7.34 -7.21
C ARG A 74 11.08 6.35 -8.21
N MET A 75 10.23 5.78 -9.06
CA MET A 75 10.60 4.76 -10.03
C MET A 75 10.13 5.16 -11.44
N TYR A 76 10.74 6.23 -11.97
CA TYR A 76 10.61 6.57 -13.39
C TYR A 76 11.87 6.19 -14.14
N CYS A 77 11.70 5.67 -15.35
CA CYS A 77 12.83 5.36 -16.19
C CYS A 77 13.43 6.65 -16.73
N GLU A 78 14.71 6.88 -16.49
CA GLU A 78 15.43 8.05 -17.02
C GLU A 78 15.48 8.07 -18.56
N GLY A 79 15.32 6.91 -19.22
CA GLY A 79 15.42 6.79 -20.67
C GLY A 79 14.11 7.08 -21.38
N CYS A 80 13.03 6.40 -20.98
CA CYS A 80 11.74 6.47 -21.66
C CYS A 80 10.65 7.19 -20.85
N THR A 81 11.00 7.74 -19.67
CA THR A 81 10.12 8.48 -18.74
C THR A 81 8.86 7.73 -18.27
N LYS A 82 8.74 6.44 -18.57
CA LYS A 82 7.67 5.57 -18.06
C LYS A 82 7.94 5.17 -16.62
N ALA A 83 6.88 5.12 -15.82
CA ALA A 83 6.95 4.58 -14.47
C ALA A 83 7.19 3.07 -14.48
N ALA A 84 7.82 2.55 -13.43
CA ALA A 84 7.85 1.12 -13.16
C ALA A 84 6.42 0.57 -13.07
N ASN A 85 6.24 -0.64 -13.59
CA ASN A 85 4.96 -1.31 -13.66
C ASN A 85 5.12 -2.79 -13.25
N PHE A 86 4.04 -3.56 -13.32
CA PHE A 86 4.05 -4.98 -12.93
C PHE A 86 5.15 -5.82 -13.61
N ASN A 87 5.53 -5.48 -14.85
CA ASN A 87 6.53 -6.19 -15.63
C ASN A 87 7.97 -5.72 -15.37
N THR A 88 8.17 -4.68 -14.55
CA THR A 88 9.50 -4.21 -14.16
C THR A 88 10.24 -5.28 -13.37
N ALA A 89 11.46 -5.60 -13.80
CA ALA A 89 12.36 -6.48 -13.06
C ALA A 89 13.07 -5.67 -11.96
N ILE A 90 13.15 -6.23 -10.76
CA ILE A 90 13.85 -5.64 -9.62
C ILE A 90 14.95 -6.59 -9.19
N HIS A 91 16.15 -6.04 -8.98
CA HIS A 91 17.36 -6.78 -8.65
C HIS A 91 17.91 -6.33 -7.30
N ASN A 92 18.45 -7.30 -6.55
CA ASN A 92 19.09 -7.13 -5.25
C ASN A 92 18.20 -6.42 -4.21
N VAL A 93 16.88 -6.66 -4.28
CA VAL A 93 15.91 -6.32 -3.23
C VAL A 93 14.99 -7.51 -3.04
N GLU A 94 14.88 -8.01 -1.82
CA GLU A 94 13.99 -9.12 -1.48
C GLU A 94 12.54 -8.64 -1.45
N LEU A 95 11.87 -8.74 -2.59
CA LEU A 95 10.45 -8.43 -2.70
C LEU A 95 9.73 -9.46 -3.56
N THR A 96 8.47 -9.72 -3.21
CA THR A 96 7.57 -10.56 -4.00
C THR A 96 6.56 -9.67 -4.71
N ARG A 97 6.45 -9.83 -6.03
CA ARG A 97 5.43 -9.14 -6.83
C ARG A 97 4.05 -9.73 -6.58
N LEU A 98 3.05 -8.86 -6.50
CA LEU A 98 1.67 -9.18 -6.21
C LEU A 98 0.80 -8.84 -7.41
N GLN A 99 -0.10 -9.75 -7.80
CA GLN A 99 -0.98 -9.56 -8.97
C GLN A 99 -2.31 -8.92 -8.56
N TYR A 100 -2.95 -9.47 -7.53
CA TYR A 100 -4.29 -9.10 -7.08
C TYR A 100 -4.33 -7.86 -6.20
N ASN A 101 -5.54 -7.40 -5.87
CA ASN A 101 -5.78 -6.22 -5.04
C ASN A 101 -6.07 -6.52 -3.57
N HIS A 102 -6.31 -7.78 -3.21
CA HIS A 102 -6.73 -8.17 -1.88
C HIS A 102 -5.91 -9.36 -1.37
N TYR A 103 -5.34 -9.22 -0.18
CA TYR A 103 -4.56 -10.24 0.50
C TYR A 103 -4.97 -10.35 1.96
N MET A 104 -4.79 -11.53 2.52
CA MET A 104 -4.91 -11.80 3.94
C MET A 104 -3.54 -12.13 4.52
N VAL A 105 -3.30 -11.68 5.75
CA VAL A 105 -2.11 -11.98 6.53
C VAL A 105 -2.56 -12.55 7.85
N SER A 106 -2.05 -13.71 8.23
CA SER A 106 -2.37 -14.32 9.53
C SER A 106 -1.14 -14.44 10.41
N LEU A 107 -1.30 -14.08 11.68
CA LEU A 107 -0.30 -14.21 12.73
C LEU A 107 -0.70 -15.31 13.73
N PRO A 108 0.23 -15.99 14.37
CA PRO A 108 -0.05 -16.89 15.49
C PRO A 108 -0.81 -16.15 16.61
N GLY A 109 -1.68 -16.85 17.31
CA GLY A 109 -2.49 -16.28 18.40
C GLY A 109 -1.63 -15.66 19.50
N ASN A 110 -0.46 -16.24 19.79
CA ASN A 110 0.46 -15.81 20.84
C ASN A 110 1.30 -14.56 20.49
N THR A 111 1.25 -14.04 19.25
CA THR A 111 2.25 -13.06 18.81
C THR A 111 2.07 -11.61 19.26
N SER A 112 0.93 -11.07 19.70
CA SER A 112 0.74 -9.59 19.83
C SER A 112 1.11 -8.78 18.55
N GLY A 113 0.79 -7.49 18.48
CA GLY A 113 1.28 -6.63 17.39
C GLY A 113 0.60 -6.77 16.00
N LEU A 114 1.11 -5.98 15.05
CA LEU A 114 0.73 -5.96 13.63
C LEU A 114 1.68 -6.86 12.81
N PRO A 115 1.26 -7.31 11.61
CA PRO A 115 2.16 -7.99 10.71
C PRO A 115 3.37 -7.12 10.33
N MET A 116 4.54 -7.74 10.36
CA MET A 116 5.82 -7.18 9.93
C MET A 116 5.96 -7.16 8.41
N THR A 117 5.24 -8.02 7.69
CA THR A 117 5.22 -8.01 6.23
C THR A 117 4.75 -6.64 5.73
N ILE A 118 5.58 -6.03 4.90
CA ILE A 118 5.31 -4.72 4.31
C ILE A 118 4.60 -4.92 2.98
N PHE A 119 3.49 -4.24 2.78
CA PHE A 119 2.78 -4.21 1.51
C PHE A 119 2.87 -2.83 0.88
N GLY A 120 3.10 -2.78 -0.42
CA GLY A 120 3.19 -1.51 -1.13
C GLY A 120 2.87 -1.62 -2.61
N ASN A 121 2.67 -0.45 -3.23
CA ASN A 121 2.47 -0.36 -4.67
C ASN A 121 3.19 0.84 -5.27
N VAL A 122 3.71 0.71 -6.48
CA VAL A 122 4.20 1.81 -7.32
C VAL A 122 3.09 2.22 -8.27
N CYS A 123 2.71 3.49 -8.20
CA CYS A 123 1.67 4.03 -9.06
C CYS A 123 2.20 4.17 -10.50
N CYS A 124 1.54 3.54 -11.48
CA CYS A 124 1.96 3.61 -12.89
C CYS A 124 1.78 5.02 -13.51
N ARG A 125 1.03 5.93 -12.86
CA ARG A 125 0.89 7.33 -13.30
C ARG A 125 1.96 8.24 -12.73
N CYS A 126 2.15 8.24 -11.41
CA CYS A 126 3.08 9.17 -10.74
C CYS A 126 4.45 8.58 -10.42
N GLY A 127 4.67 7.29 -10.68
CA GLY A 127 5.94 6.58 -10.44
C GLY A 127 6.38 6.51 -8.97
N ARG A 128 5.54 6.93 -8.02
CA ARG A 128 5.87 6.90 -6.59
C ARG A 128 5.38 5.60 -5.96
N SER A 129 6.18 5.05 -5.05
CA SER A 129 5.80 3.92 -4.20
C SER A 129 4.94 4.36 -3.01
N HIS A 130 4.00 3.53 -2.57
CA HIS A 130 3.07 3.79 -1.46
C HIS A 130 2.97 2.57 -0.56
N LEU A 131 2.89 2.77 0.75
CA LEU A 131 2.59 1.70 1.70
C LEU A 131 1.09 1.43 1.83
N ARG A 132 0.77 0.16 2.10
CA ARG A 132 -0.56 -0.34 2.43
C ARG A 132 -0.51 -1.08 3.77
N PRO A 133 -0.89 -0.42 4.88
CA PRO A 133 -0.86 -1.07 6.17
C PRO A 133 -1.94 -2.18 6.24
N PRO A 134 -1.62 -3.37 6.76
CA PRO A 134 -2.61 -4.39 7.10
C PRO A 134 -3.63 -3.84 8.09
N ARG A 135 -4.88 -4.26 7.96
CA ARG A 135 -5.97 -3.90 8.87
C ARG A 135 -6.49 -5.17 9.55
N PRO A 136 -6.74 -5.18 10.86
CA PRO A 136 -7.38 -6.31 11.52
C PRO A 136 -8.69 -6.63 10.79
N MET A 137 -8.95 -7.91 10.51
CA MET A 137 -10.29 -8.31 10.09
C MET A 137 -11.24 -7.96 11.23
N ALA A 138 -12.40 -7.38 10.89
CA ALA A 138 -13.45 -7.27 11.87
C ALA A 138 -13.78 -8.68 12.34
N THR A 139 -13.51 -9.00 13.60
CA THR A 139 -14.10 -10.17 14.24
C THR A 139 -15.59 -10.04 13.99
N ILE A 140 -16.18 -11.03 13.32
CA ILE A 140 -17.63 -11.16 13.20
C ILE A 140 -18.11 -11.26 14.64
N LYS A 141 -18.42 -10.11 15.23
CA LYS A 141 -19.15 -10.10 16.49
C LYS A 141 -20.48 -10.69 16.08
N ASP A 142 -20.87 -11.80 16.71
CA ASP A 142 -22.21 -12.35 16.57
C ASP A 142 -23.18 -11.19 16.50
N PRO A 143 -24.07 -11.16 15.49
CA PRO A 143 -24.97 -10.04 15.28
C PRO A 143 -25.67 -9.79 16.60
N LYS A 144 -25.25 -8.71 17.29
CA LYS A 144 -25.83 -8.33 18.57
C LYS A 144 -27.32 -8.23 18.27
N PRO A 145 -28.19 -9.02 18.93
CA PRO A 145 -29.60 -9.06 18.59
C PRO A 145 -30.09 -7.63 18.50
N ALA A 146 -30.66 -7.28 17.35
CA ALA A 146 -31.07 -5.93 17.05
C ALA A 146 -31.95 -5.46 18.21
N ALA A 147 -31.40 -4.60 19.07
CA ALA A 147 -32.14 -4.04 20.17
C ALA A 147 -33.11 -3.03 19.58
N THR A 148 -34.24 -3.52 19.09
CA THR A 148 -35.44 -2.75 18.74
C THR A 148 -36.12 -2.27 20.01
N GLU A 149 -35.37 -1.66 20.92
CA GLU A 149 -35.93 -0.82 21.97
C GLU A 149 -35.42 0.60 21.75
N LYS A 150 -36.32 1.46 21.27
CA LYS A 150 -36.12 2.91 21.31
C LYS A 150 -35.77 3.27 22.76
N GLU A 151 -34.51 3.63 23.02
CA GLU A 151 -34.06 4.04 24.34
C GLU A 151 -34.90 5.28 24.73
N SER A 152 -35.87 5.10 25.62
CA SER A 152 -36.75 6.19 26.04
C SER A 152 -35.93 7.28 26.73
N LEU A 153 -36.35 8.54 26.59
CA LEU A 153 -35.71 9.69 27.26
C LEU A 153 -35.53 9.44 28.77
N GLY A 154 -36.44 8.69 29.39
CA GLY A 154 -36.33 8.25 30.79
C GLY A 154 -35.12 7.35 31.07
N LYS A 155 -34.83 6.35 30.20
CA LYS A 155 -33.62 5.52 30.33
C LYS A 155 -32.35 6.36 30.20
N ARG A 156 -32.32 7.38 29.32
CA ARG A 156 -31.17 8.28 29.16
C ARG A 156 -30.96 9.19 30.39
N LEU A 157 -32.03 9.72 30.97
CA LEU A 157 -31.97 10.55 32.19
C LEU A 157 -31.52 9.75 33.42
N ILE A 158 -32.04 8.55 33.62
CA ILE A 158 -31.64 7.67 34.74
C ILE A 158 -30.16 7.27 34.61
N LYS A 159 -29.69 6.99 33.39
CA LYS A 159 -28.30 6.63 33.12
C LYS A 159 -27.35 7.82 33.36
N ALA A 160 -27.78 9.04 33.03
CA ALA A 160 -27.04 10.27 33.34
C ALA A 160 -26.97 10.53 34.86
N ALA A 161 -28.10 10.40 35.57
CA ALA A 161 -28.15 10.57 37.02
C ALA A 161 -27.28 9.53 37.76
N ARG A 162 -27.33 8.25 37.36
CA ARG A 162 -26.45 7.22 37.95
C ARG A 162 -24.96 7.50 37.71
N LYS A 163 -24.61 8.16 36.60
CA LYS A 163 -23.22 8.49 36.27
C LYS A 163 -22.69 9.64 37.13
N THR A 164 -23.54 10.55 37.58
CA THR A 164 -23.16 11.65 38.49
C THR A 164 -23.08 11.24 39.96
N PHE A 165 -23.83 10.20 40.39
CA PHE A 165 -23.81 9.73 41.78
C PHE A 165 -22.75 8.67 42.08
N HIS A 166 -22.11 8.07 41.08
CA HIS A 166 -21.08 7.03 41.27
C HIS A 166 -19.64 7.51 41.02
N THR A 167 -19.41 8.81 40.80
CA THR A 167 -18.06 9.37 40.58
C THR A 167 -17.26 9.59 41.86
N ASP A 168 -17.86 9.50 43.06
CA ASP A 168 -17.16 9.75 44.33
C ASP A 168 -16.83 8.49 45.13
N ARG A 169 -17.00 7.28 44.57
CA ARG A 169 -16.69 6.04 45.31
C ARG A 169 -16.16 4.91 44.42
N LYS A 170 -14.95 5.10 43.90
CA LYS A 170 -14.08 4.02 43.43
C LYS A 170 -12.64 4.26 43.88
N GLU A 171 -12.44 4.11 45.19
CA GLU A 171 -11.18 3.57 45.71
C GLU A 171 -11.20 2.05 45.53
N ASP A 172 -10.05 1.52 45.12
CA ASP A 172 -9.56 0.15 45.25
C ASP A 172 -10.54 -1.00 45.08
N ASP A 173 -10.48 -1.65 43.92
CA ASP A 173 -10.72 -3.10 43.84
C ASP A 173 -9.75 -3.76 42.85
N GLN A 174 -8.76 -4.38 43.49
CA GLN A 174 -7.97 -5.57 43.14
C GLN A 174 -7.90 -6.06 41.67
N PRO A 175 -6.69 -6.42 41.18
CA PRO A 175 -6.55 -7.19 39.95
C PRO A 175 -7.16 -8.58 40.15
N SER A 176 -8.23 -8.85 39.40
CA SER A 176 -8.80 -10.19 39.21
C SER A 176 -7.69 -11.16 38.80
N ILE A 177 -7.41 -12.09 39.71
CA ILE A 177 -6.55 -13.24 39.49
C ILE A 177 -7.21 -14.07 38.38
N TYR A 178 -6.53 -14.16 37.24
CA TYR A 178 -6.88 -15.03 36.13
C TYR A 178 -7.09 -16.46 36.65
N HIS A 179 -8.34 -16.90 36.67
CA HIS A 179 -8.64 -18.31 36.81
C HIS A 179 -8.20 -19.02 35.53
N GLY A 180 -7.23 -19.91 35.69
CA GLY A 180 -6.85 -20.89 34.70
C GLY A 180 -8.03 -21.78 34.34
N GLY A 181 -8.35 -21.79 33.05
CA GLY A 181 -9.26 -22.72 32.42
C GLY A 181 -8.58 -23.31 31.20
N HIS A 182 -8.13 -24.55 31.34
CA HIS A 182 -8.03 -25.60 30.32
C HIS A 182 -7.59 -25.22 28.88
N ILE A 183 -6.30 -25.46 28.68
CA ILE A 183 -5.57 -25.97 27.50
C ILE A 183 -6.48 -26.65 26.44
N ASP A 184 -6.22 -26.31 25.17
CA ASP A 184 -6.81 -26.76 23.88
C ASP A 184 -7.83 -25.83 23.19
N GLU A 185 -7.86 -24.54 23.55
CA GLU A 185 -8.22 -23.51 22.57
C GLU A 185 -7.04 -23.40 21.59
N GLU A 186 -7.12 -24.11 20.47
CA GLU A 186 -6.21 -24.02 19.33
C GLU A 186 -6.03 -22.53 19.02
N LEU A 187 -4.89 -21.94 19.43
CA LEU A 187 -4.63 -20.49 19.44
C LEU A 187 -4.97 -19.87 18.08
N GLU A 188 -6.20 -19.39 17.96
CA GLU A 188 -6.75 -18.96 16.67
C GLU A 188 -5.83 -17.91 16.06
N ARG A 189 -5.44 -18.13 14.81
CA ARG A 189 -4.56 -17.19 14.11
C ARG A 189 -5.30 -15.88 13.92
N ARG A 190 -4.69 -14.77 14.32
CA ARG A 190 -5.24 -13.43 14.11
C ARG A 190 -5.07 -13.04 12.65
N ALA A 191 -6.17 -12.75 11.96
CA ALA A 191 -6.16 -12.41 10.54
C ALA A 191 -6.25 -10.88 10.31
N PHE A 192 -5.54 -10.43 9.28
CA PHE A 192 -5.50 -9.06 8.80
C PHE A 192 -5.77 -9.05 7.30
N THR A 193 -6.37 -7.98 6.78
CA THR A 193 -6.58 -7.76 5.36
C THR A 193 -5.73 -6.62 4.85
N VAL A 194 -5.29 -6.75 3.61
CA VAL A 194 -4.57 -5.72 2.86
C VAL A 194 -5.33 -5.50 1.56
N GLN A 195 -5.80 -4.28 1.35
CA GLN A 195 -6.49 -3.89 0.13
C GLN A 195 -5.75 -2.76 -0.60
N PHE A 196 -5.46 -2.98 -1.88
CA PHE A 196 -4.89 -2.00 -2.79
C PHE A 196 -5.96 -1.11 -3.43
N SER A 197 -6.88 -0.56 -2.63
CA SER A 197 -8.00 0.26 -3.11
C SER A 197 -7.79 1.77 -2.95
N LYS A 198 -7.02 2.20 -1.94
CA LYS A 198 -6.89 3.64 -1.66
C LYS A 198 -6.12 4.37 -2.79
N PRO A 199 -6.65 5.47 -3.34
CA PRO A 199 -6.01 6.18 -4.43
C PRO A 199 -4.68 6.83 -4.02
N CYS A 200 -3.83 7.04 -5.02
CA CYS A 200 -2.60 7.81 -4.92
C CYS A 200 -2.89 9.31 -4.71
N THR A 201 -1.87 10.10 -4.37
CA THR A 201 -1.94 11.58 -4.37
C THR A 201 -2.21 12.19 -5.74
N CYS A 202 -1.97 11.45 -6.83
CA CYS A 202 -2.38 11.83 -8.19
C CYS A 202 -3.79 11.33 -8.53
N LEU A 203 -4.56 10.92 -7.51
CA LEU A 203 -5.92 10.37 -7.60
C LEU A 203 -6.04 9.07 -8.41
N HIS A 204 -4.91 8.43 -8.75
CA HIS A 204 -4.93 7.15 -9.42
C HIS A 204 -5.24 6.01 -8.44
N GLU A 205 -6.33 5.30 -8.69
CA GLU A 205 -6.62 4.03 -8.04
C GLU A 205 -5.65 2.95 -8.54
N PRO A 206 -5.12 2.08 -7.65
CA PRO A 206 -4.24 1.00 -8.09
C PRO A 206 -4.91 0.09 -9.12
N CYS A 207 -4.22 -0.13 -10.24
CA CYS A 207 -4.68 -0.95 -11.35
C CYS A 207 -3.69 -2.10 -11.63
N ASP A 208 -3.94 -2.89 -12.68
CA ASP A 208 -3.10 -4.04 -13.03
C ASP A 208 -1.72 -3.66 -13.58
N LEU A 209 -1.57 -2.42 -14.05
CA LEU A 209 -0.26 -1.88 -14.44
C LEU A 209 0.56 -1.44 -13.22
N CYS A 210 -0.06 -1.13 -12.08
CA CYS A 210 0.70 -0.72 -10.90
C CYS A 210 1.52 -1.91 -10.38
N LEU A 211 2.80 -1.70 -10.10
CA LEU A 211 3.62 -2.70 -9.45
C LEU A 211 3.20 -2.84 -7.99
N LYS A 212 2.49 -3.91 -7.62
CA LYS A 212 2.18 -4.25 -6.23
C LYS A 212 3.22 -5.23 -5.72
N PHE A 213 3.60 -5.11 -4.46
CA PHE A 213 4.64 -5.95 -3.87
C PHE A 213 4.43 -6.18 -2.37
N LYS A 214 5.01 -7.27 -1.87
CA LYS A 214 5.28 -7.49 -0.46
C LYS A 214 6.78 -7.61 -0.20
N VAL A 215 7.22 -7.23 0.99
CA VAL A 215 8.55 -7.52 1.54
C VAL A 215 8.32 -8.29 2.83
N GLU A 216 8.88 -9.48 2.93
CA GLU A 216 8.70 -10.35 4.09
C GLU A 216 9.42 -9.75 5.31
N GLY A 217 8.83 -9.93 6.49
CA GLY A 217 9.48 -9.54 7.73
C GLY A 217 10.70 -10.42 8.05
N PRO A 218 11.47 -10.09 9.09
CA PRO A 218 12.66 -10.84 9.49
C PRO A 218 12.37 -12.28 9.95
N LEU A 219 11.11 -12.63 10.22
CA LEU A 219 10.66 -13.96 10.64
C LEU A 219 9.51 -14.44 9.74
N PRO A 220 9.78 -14.80 8.48
CA PRO A 220 8.75 -15.13 7.49
C PRO A 220 7.88 -16.32 7.92
N GLN A 221 8.43 -17.29 8.67
CA GLN A 221 7.70 -18.45 9.18
C GLN A 221 6.58 -18.12 10.15
N MET A 222 6.56 -16.91 10.73
CA MET A 222 5.48 -16.51 11.63
C MET A 222 4.25 -16.03 10.85
N GLU A 223 4.42 -15.41 9.69
CA GLU A 223 3.33 -14.74 8.99
C GLU A 223 2.90 -15.51 7.75
N TRP A 224 1.62 -15.86 7.66
CA TRP A 224 1.11 -16.46 6.42
C TRP A 224 0.41 -15.40 5.61
N VAL A 225 0.85 -15.22 4.37
CA VAL A 225 0.23 -14.32 3.41
C VAL A 225 -0.46 -15.14 2.35
N ALA A 226 -1.77 -14.96 2.22
CA ALA A 226 -2.59 -15.61 1.20
C ALA A 226 -3.30 -14.55 0.36
N GLN A 227 -3.56 -14.88 -0.90
CA GLN A 227 -4.50 -14.09 -1.70
C GLN A 227 -5.89 -14.23 -1.07
N ALA A 228 -6.56 -13.11 -0.83
CA ALA A 228 -7.97 -13.15 -0.48
C ALA A 228 -8.73 -13.43 -1.78
N VAL A 229 -9.29 -14.64 -1.91
CA VAL A 229 -10.37 -14.85 -2.87
C VAL A 229 -11.51 -14.02 -2.30
N GLU A 230 -11.86 -12.92 -2.96
CA GLU A 230 -13.18 -12.35 -2.71
C GLU A 230 -14.13 -13.51 -2.99
N ALA A 231 -14.77 -14.01 -1.94
CA ALA A 231 -15.97 -14.81 -2.06
C ALA A 231 -16.93 -13.91 -2.81
N THR A 232 -16.79 -13.92 -4.14
CA THR A 232 -17.76 -13.36 -5.04
C THR A 232 -18.98 -14.16 -4.65
N ASP A 233 -20.04 -13.45 -4.25
CA ASP A 233 -21.38 -14.00 -4.11
C ASP A 233 -21.87 -14.51 -5.49
N GLN A 234 -21.09 -15.36 -6.15
CA GLN A 234 -21.60 -16.47 -6.93
C GLN A 234 -22.25 -17.42 -5.92
N LEU A 235 -23.36 -16.94 -5.34
CA LEU A 235 -24.57 -17.72 -5.30
C LEU A 235 -24.58 -18.51 -6.60
N VAL A 236 -24.29 -19.78 -6.44
CA VAL A 236 -24.51 -20.83 -7.39
C VAL A 236 -25.92 -20.62 -7.92
N GLU A 237 -26.07 -19.90 -9.03
CA GLU A 237 -27.12 -20.19 -9.98
C GLU A 237 -26.82 -21.63 -10.36
N THR A 238 -27.49 -22.54 -9.66
CA THR A 238 -27.62 -23.93 -10.04
C THR A 238 -28.17 -23.88 -11.46
N HIS A 239 -27.27 -23.91 -12.44
CA HIS A 239 -27.59 -24.33 -13.79
C HIS A 239 -28.16 -25.73 -13.61
N SER A 240 -29.49 -25.80 -13.65
CA SER A 240 -30.25 -27.01 -13.84
C SER A 240 -29.60 -27.77 -14.99
N LEU A 241 -29.02 -28.93 -14.67
CA LEU A 241 -28.61 -29.89 -15.67
C LEU A 241 -29.86 -30.18 -16.53
N PRO A 242 -29.78 -30.10 -17.87
CA PRO A 242 -30.88 -30.57 -18.69
C PRO A 242 -31.09 -32.06 -18.38
N ASP A 243 -32.34 -32.45 -18.11
CA ASP A 243 -32.76 -33.83 -17.96
C ASP A 243 -32.33 -34.63 -19.21
N ILE A 244 -31.31 -35.47 -19.05
CA ILE A 244 -30.94 -36.48 -20.04
C ILE A 244 -31.75 -37.74 -19.71
N GLU A 245 -33.07 -37.64 -19.84
CA GLU A 245 -33.97 -38.80 -19.92
C GLU A 245 -34.80 -38.68 -21.20
N ALA A 246 -34.21 -39.06 -22.34
CA ALA A 246 -34.92 -39.63 -23.49
C ALA A 246 -33.95 -39.80 -24.68
N PHE A 247 -33.03 -40.77 -24.61
CA PHE A 247 -32.45 -41.33 -25.84
C PHE A 247 -32.08 -42.80 -25.66
N ILE A 248 -33.04 -43.59 -25.18
CA ILE A 248 -33.09 -45.02 -25.47
C ILE A 248 -34.51 -45.29 -25.97
N MET A 249 -34.61 -45.74 -27.22
CA MET A 249 -35.67 -46.55 -27.83
C MET A 249 -35.98 -46.08 -29.26
N ALA A 250 -35.26 -46.64 -30.23
CA ALA A 250 -35.81 -47.08 -31.52
C ALA A 250 -34.74 -47.90 -32.26
N THR A 251 -34.62 -49.18 -31.86
CA THR A 251 -34.39 -50.30 -32.78
C THR A 251 -35.74 -50.85 -33.20
#